data_AF-A0A368EQE7-F1
#
_entry.id   AF-A0A368EQE7-F1
#
_cell.length_a   1.000
_cell.length_b   1.000
_cell.length_c   1.000
_cell.angle_alpha   90.00
_cell.angle_beta   90.00
_cell.angle_gamma   90.00
#
_symmetry.space_group_name_H-M   'P 1'
#
loop_
_entity.id
_entity.type
_entity.pdbx_description
1 polymer ?
#
loop_
_entity_poly.entity_id
_entity_poly.type
_entity_poly.pdbx_seq_one_letter_code
_entity_poly.pdbx_strand_id
1 'polypeptide(L)'
;MFNFKSAMIITSLVFFHFFAYLYIISINAEKEQYPLILVDGKRAPRLSPLSFHINNVTDSGCMNCHSSNQKFSLDSKEYESKKIPHEYRENCKLCHILEI
;
A
#
# COMPACT_ATOMS: atom_id res chain seq x y z
N MET A 1 -29.00 41.87 9.94
CA MET A 1 -28.51 41.68 11.32
C MET A 1 -27.94 40.27 11.41
N PHE A 2 -26.60 40.14 11.47
CA PHE A 2 -25.95 38.83 11.47
C PHE A 2 -26.18 38.19 12.85
N ASN A 3 -26.86 37.04 12.89
CA ASN A 3 -27.18 36.38 14.15
C ASN A 3 -25.89 35.72 14.71
N PHE A 4 -25.42 36.19 15.86
CA PHE A 4 -24.19 35.73 16.49
C PHE A 4 -24.18 34.20 16.71
N LYS A 5 -25.35 33.59 17.00
CA LYS A 5 -25.48 32.13 17.12
C LYS A 5 -25.23 31.43 15.78
N SER A 6 -25.75 31.98 14.69
CA SER A 6 -25.53 31.45 13.34
C SER A 6 -24.05 31.58 12.93
N ALA A 7 -23.39 32.69 13.26
CA ALA A 7 -21.95 32.86 13.04
C ALA A 7 -21.13 31.81 13.79
N MET A 8 -21.46 31.54 15.06
CA MET A 8 -20.78 30.56 15.90
C MET A 8 -20.95 29.12 15.42
N ILE A 9 -22.13 28.79 14.88
CA ILE A 9 -22.39 27.46 14.28
C ILE A 9 -21.59 27.29 12.99
N ILE A 10 -21.57 28.32 12.12
CA ILE A 10 -20.84 28.27 10.85
C ILE A 10 -19.34 28.14 11.11
N THR A 11 -18.76 28.91 12.03
CA THR A 11 -17.33 28.79 12.36
C THR A 11 -17.01 27.39 12.91
N SER A 12 -17.83 26.87 13.81
CA SER A 12 -17.65 25.51 14.35
C SER A 12 -17.66 24.43 13.26
N LEU A 13 -18.58 24.51 12.29
CA LEU A 13 -18.64 23.58 11.16
C LEU A 13 -17.40 23.68 10.27
N VAL A 14 -16.91 24.90 10.01
CA VAL A 14 -15.68 25.12 9.22
C VAL A 14 -14.47 24.49 9.93
N PHE A 15 -14.34 24.68 11.24
CA PHE A 15 -13.29 24.04 12.03
C PHE A 15 -13.38 22.52 11.98
N PHE A 16 -14.58 21.95 12.15
CA PHE A 16 -14.76 20.50 12.09
C PHE A 16 -14.32 19.92 10.73
N HIS A 17 -14.69 20.55 9.62
CA HIS A 17 -14.28 20.10 8.29
C HIS A 17 -12.76 20.23 8.09
N PHE A 18 -12.16 21.31 8.60
CA PHE A 18 -10.71 21.49 8.55
C PHE A 18 -9.98 20.40 9.34
N PHE A 19 -10.42 20.09 10.56
CA PHE A 19 -9.83 19.01 11.35
C PHE A 19 -10.06 17.63 10.73
N ALA A 20 -11.24 17.36 10.17
CA ALA A 20 -11.50 16.12 9.44
C ALA A 20 -10.59 15.98 8.21
N TYR A 21 -10.36 17.06 7.48
CA TYR A 21 -9.43 17.09 6.35
C TYR A 21 -7.98 16.83 6.79
N LEU A 22 -7.52 17.48 7.86
CA LEU A 22 -6.19 17.24 8.42
C LEU A 22 -6.02 15.80 8.92
N TYR A 23 -7.06 15.23 9.54
CA TYR A 23 -7.05 13.85 10.00
C TYR A 23 -6.89 12.86 8.84
N ILE A 24 -7.61 13.07 7.73
CA ILE A 24 -7.47 12.25 6.51
C ILE A 24 -6.05 12.36 5.94
N ILE A 25 -5.47 13.57 5.89
CA ILE A 25 -4.08 13.76 5.46
C ILE A 25 -3.12 12.98 6.36
N SER A 26 -3.29 13.06 7.68
CA SER A 26 -2.43 12.36 8.64
C SER A 26 -2.44 10.84 8.43
N ILE A 27 -3.63 10.25 8.23
CA ILE A 27 -3.75 8.81 7.93
C ILE A 27 -3.01 8.44 6.65
N ASN A 28 -3.14 9.26 5.61
CA ASN A 28 -2.48 8.99 4.33
C ASN A 28 -0.96 9.15 4.43
N ALA A 29 -0.46 10.10 5.23
CA ALA A 29 0.96 10.27 5.47
C ALA A 29 1.57 9.06 6.21
N GLU A 30 0.88 8.48 7.19
CA GLU A 30 1.32 7.23 7.84
C GLU A 30 1.32 6.04 6.87
N LYS A 31 0.33 5.95 5.98
CA LYS A 31 0.35 4.96 4.89
C LYS A 31 1.52 5.16 3.92
N GLU A 32 2.19 6.30 3.90
CA GLU A 32 3.42 6.50 3.11
C GLU A 32 4.71 6.17 3.89
N GLN A 33 4.66 5.97 5.22
CA GLN A 33 5.80 5.57 6.05
C GLN A 33 6.17 4.09 5.91
N TYR A 34 6.15 3.58 4.69
CA TYR A 34 6.74 2.29 4.38
C TYR A 34 8.26 2.39 4.54
N PRO A 35 8.96 1.43 5.17
CA PRO A 35 10.41 1.43 5.18
C PRO A 35 10.90 1.18 3.74
N LEU A 36 11.42 2.23 3.12
CA LEU A 36 11.81 2.24 1.71
C LEU A 36 13.26 1.81 1.55
N ILE A 37 13.51 0.51 1.43
CA ILE A 37 14.72 0.06 0.75
C ILE A 37 14.48 0.28 -0.75
N LEU A 38 15.17 1.26 -1.33
CA LEU A 38 15.18 1.45 -2.77
C LEU A 38 16.10 0.42 -3.41
N VAL A 39 15.59 -0.27 -4.42
CA VAL A 39 16.38 -1.17 -5.28
C VAL A 39 16.48 -0.51 -6.65
N ASP A 40 17.69 -0.15 -7.07
CA ASP A 40 17.97 0.59 -8.31
C ASP A 40 17.16 1.89 -8.45
N GLY A 41 16.98 2.61 -7.34
CA GLY A 41 16.18 3.83 -7.29
C GLY A 41 14.66 3.61 -7.39
N LYS A 42 14.20 2.34 -7.46
CA LYS A 42 12.79 1.98 -7.48
C LYS A 42 12.32 1.53 -6.10
N ARG A 43 11.11 1.96 -5.75
CA ARG A 43 10.40 1.54 -4.54
C ARG A 43 9.85 0.12 -4.74
N ALA A 44 10.12 -0.77 -3.79
CA ALA A 44 9.50 -2.08 -3.77
C ALA A 44 7.97 -1.96 -3.57
N PRO A 45 7.13 -2.62 -4.39
CA PRO A 45 5.69 -2.64 -4.19
C PRO A 45 5.31 -3.41 -2.91
N ARG A 46 4.19 -3.01 -2.31
CA ARG A 46 3.52 -3.77 -1.25
C ARG A 46 3.00 -5.09 -1.79
N LEU A 47 2.98 -6.11 -0.93
CA LEU A 47 2.31 -7.36 -1.26
C LEU A 47 0.81 -7.15 -1.11
N SER A 48 0.05 -7.44 -2.16
CA SER A 48 -1.41 -7.44 -2.08
C SER A 48 -1.89 -8.52 -1.09
N PRO A 49 -3.09 -8.36 -0.51
CA PRO A 49 -3.63 -9.29 0.50
C PRO A 49 -4.14 -10.62 -0.08
N LEU A 50 -3.54 -11.08 -1.19
CA LEU A 50 -3.90 -12.34 -1.82
C LEU A 50 -3.36 -13.51 -0.98
N SER A 51 -4.15 -14.59 -0.89
CA SER A 51 -3.83 -15.76 -0.06
C SER A 51 -2.44 -16.34 -0.36
N PHE A 52 -2.02 -16.36 -1.62
CA PHE A 52 -0.70 -16.85 -2.01
C PHE A 52 0.46 -15.90 -1.67
N HIS A 53 0.21 -14.61 -1.45
CA HIS A 53 1.22 -13.69 -0.88
C HIS A 53 1.34 -13.83 0.64
N ILE A 54 0.23 -14.17 1.31
CA ILE A 54 0.18 -14.35 2.77
C ILE A 54 0.73 -15.71 3.20
N ASN A 55 0.45 -16.76 2.41
CA ASN A 55 0.77 -18.14 2.79
C ASN A 55 2.15 -18.59 2.30
N ASN A 56 2.63 -18.11 1.13
CA ASN A 56 3.88 -18.55 0.51
C ASN A 56 4.97 -17.48 0.58
N VAL A 57 5.24 -16.99 1.80
CA VAL A 57 6.12 -15.84 2.02
C VAL A 57 7.62 -16.21 2.00
N THR A 58 7.99 -17.40 1.51
CA THR A 58 9.41 -17.78 1.36
C THR A 58 9.96 -17.21 0.06
N ASP A 59 11.26 -16.92 0.00
CA ASP A 59 11.84 -16.37 -1.24
C ASP A 59 11.70 -17.34 -2.42
N SER A 60 11.82 -18.65 -2.19
CA SER A 60 11.56 -19.65 -3.22
C SER A 60 10.10 -19.62 -3.69
N GLY A 61 9.15 -19.48 -2.76
CA GLY A 61 7.74 -19.26 -3.07
C GLY A 61 7.48 -18.01 -3.90
N CYS A 62 8.13 -16.90 -3.55
CA CYS A 62 8.09 -15.66 -4.34
C CYS A 62 8.65 -15.86 -5.75
N MET A 63 9.80 -16.52 -5.87
CA MET A 63 10.48 -16.72 -7.15
C MET A 63 9.79 -17.73 -8.07
N ASN A 64 8.94 -18.61 -7.53
CA ASN A 64 8.04 -19.43 -8.35
C ASN A 64 7.12 -18.57 -9.24
N CYS A 65 6.80 -17.34 -8.80
CA CYS A 65 6.00 -16.39 -9.56
C CYS A 65 6.79 -15.25 -10.21
N HIS A 66 7.93 -14.86 -9.63
CA HIS A 66 8.65 -13.65 -10.03
C HIS A 66 9.99 -13.90 -10.74
N SER A 67 10.33 -15.15 -11.05
CA SER A 67 11.49 -15.50 -11.90
C SER A 67 11.29 -15.15 -13.38
N SER A 68 10.05 -15.10 -13.86
CA SER A 68 9.68 -14.75 -15.23
C SER A 68 8.29 -14.10 -15.26
N ASN A 69 7.91 -13.51 -16.41
CA ASN A 69 6.53 -13.07 -16.61
C ASN A 69 5.67 -14.32 -16.88
N GLN A 70 4.61 -14.51 -16.11
CA GLN A 70 3.72 -15.65 -16.30
C GLN A 70 2.27 -15.31 -15.99
N LYS A 71 1.37 -16.08 -16.62
CA LYS A 71 -0.06 -16.08 -16.34
C LYS A 71 -0.42 -17.41 -15.71
N PHE A 72 -1.25 -17.38 -14.68
CA PHE A 72 -1.69 -18.59 -14.00
C PHE A 72 -3.15 -18.43 -13.56
N SER A 73 -3.82 -19.55 -13.33
CA SER A 73 -5.19 -19.57 -12.81
C SER A 73 -5.19 -20.16 -11.40
N LEU A 74 -5.87 -19.50 -10.48
CA LEU A 74 -6.11 -19.98 -9.12
C LEU A 74 -7.56 -19.70 -8.75
N ASP A 75 -8.27 -20.69 -8.20
CA ASP A 75 -9.68 -20.57 -7.80
C ASP A 75 -10.59 -20.00 -8.91
N SER A 76 -10.38 -20.44 -10.15
CA SER A 76 -11.11 -19.97 -11.35
C SER A 76 -10.92 -18.47 -11.67
N LYS A 77 -9.89 -17.83 -11.10
CA LYS A 77 -9.46 -16.47 -11.44
C LYS A 77 -8.11 -16.50 -12.14
N GLU A 78 -7.98 -15.66 -13.16
CA GLU A 78 -6.71 -15.47 -13.85
C GLU A 78 -5.87 -14.39 -13.15
N TYR A 79 -4.59 -14.69 -13.01
CA TYR A 79 -3.59 -13.81 -12.43
C TYR A 79 -2.40 -13.69 -13.38
N GLU A 80 -1.73 -12.54 -13.31
CA GLU A 80 -0.49 -12.30 -14.03
C GLU A 80 0.57 -11.83 -13.04
N SER A 81 1.71 -12.54 -13.00
CA SER A 81 2.89 -12.11 -12.27
C SER A 81 3.96 -11.60 -13.24
N LYS A 82 4.71 -10.59 -12.80
CA LYS A 82 5.83 -10.01 -13.54
C LYS A 82 7.14 -10.49 -12.97
N LYS A 83 8.13 -10.68 -13.85
CA LYS A 83 9.53 -10.90 -13.46
C LYS A 83 10.03 -9.73 -12.59
N ILE A 84 10.86 -10.01 -11.59
CA ILE A 84 11.54 -8.94 -10.85
C ILE A 84 12.36 -8.05 -11.81
N PRO A 85 12.29 -6.71 -11.66
CA PRO A 85 12.93 -5.77 -12.58
C PRO A 85 14.40 -5.46 -12.22
N HIS A 86 14.97 -6.19 -11.27
CA HIS A 86 16.33 -6.04 -10.74
C HIS A 86 16.95 -7.42 -10.51
N GLU A 87 18.24 -7.46 -10.20
CA GLU A 87 18.91 -8.72 -9.81
C GLU A 87 18.28 -9.30 -8.54
N TYR A 88 18.24 -10.62 -8.42
CA TYR A 88 17.72 -11.27 -7.22
C TYR A 88 18.64 -10.98 -6.01
N ARG A 89 18.07 -10.52 -4.89
CA ARG A 89 18.83 -10.06 -3.70
C ARG A 89 18.54 -10.85 -2.42
N GLU A 90 17.79 -11.94 -2.54
CA GLU A 90 17.28 -12.72 -1.39
C GLU A 90 16.44 -11.88 -0.41
N ASN A 91 15.84 -12.52 0.58
CA ASN A 91 15.05 -11.95 1.65
C ASN A 91 14.00 -10.93 1.17
N CYS A 92 13.07 -11.36 0.31
CA CYS A 92 12.07 -10.49 -0.32
C CYS A 92 11.28 -9.66 0.72
N LYS A 93 11.03 -10.22 1.91
CA LYS A 93 10.31 -9.56 3.01
C LYS A 93 10.98 -8.31 3.57
N LEU A 94 12.28 -8.12 3.35
CA LEU A 94 12.98 -6.92 3.80
C LEU A 94 12.44 -5.65 3.10
N CYS A 95 11.98 -5.81 1.85
CA CYS A 95 11.47 -4.71 1.04
C CYS A 95 9.97 -4.84 0.72
N HIS A 96 9.44 -6.06 0.75
CA HIS A 96 8.05 -6.37 0.41
C HIS A 96 7.26 -6.78 1.66
N ILE A 97 6.45 -5.85 2.17
CA ILE A 97 5.59 -5.97 3.33
C ILE A 97 4.16 -6.09 2.84
N LEU A 98 3.36 -6.87 3.57
CA LEU A 98 1.94 -7.04 3.32
C LEU A 98 1.21 -5.70 3.47
N GLU A 99 0.34 -5.39 2.52
CA GLU A 99 -0.64 -4.32 2.68
C GLU A 99 -1.63 -4.73 3.78
N ILE A 100 -1.64 -3.96 4.88
CA ILE A 100 -2.55 -4.11 6.03
C ILE A 100 -3.81 -3.29 5.76
#